data_AF-A0A4U0RDK1-F1
#
_entry.id   AF-A0A4U0RDK1-F1
#
_cell.length_a   1.000
_cell.length_b   1.000
_cell.length_c   1.000
_cell.angle_alpha   90.00
_cell.angle_beta   90.00
_cell.angle_gamma   90.00
#
_symmetry.space_group_name_H-M   'P 1'
#
loop_
_entity.id
_entity.type
_entity.pdbx_description
1 polymer ?
#
loop_
_entity_poly.entity_id
_entity_poly.type
_entity_poly.pdbx_seq_one_letter_code
_entity_poly.pdbx_strand_id
1 'polypeptide(L)' 'METYSFLRTLADSWALLALTLVFVGVVIFVFRPSGRRAQKDAAESIFRNETRPAEDKPKEDE' A
#
# COMPACT_ATOMS: atom_id res chain seq x y z
N MET A 1 -21.04 25.84 32.12
CA MET A 1 -21.84 25.19 31.04
C MET A 1 -21.06 25.13 29.72
N GLU A 2 -20.26 26.15 29.38
CA GLU A 2 -19.41 26.21 28.17
C GLU A 2 -18.49 24.98 27.95
N THR A 3 -17.70 24.59 28.95
CA THR A 3 -16.73 23.47 28.84
C THR A 3 -17.40 22.11 28.66
N TYR A 4 -18.51 21.84 29.34
CA TYR A 4 -19.25 20.58 29.21
C TYR A 4 -19.89 20.45 27.81
N SER A 5 -20.46 21.53 27.29
CA SER A 5 -21.03 21.56 25.95
C SER A 5 -19.97 21.26 24.88
N PHE A 6 -18.80 21.90 24.98
CA PHE A 6 -17.68 21.65 24.07
C PHE A 6 -17.19 20.20 24.07
N LEU A 7 -16.97 19.62 25.26
CA LEU A 7 -16.55 18.23 25.41
C LEU A 7 -17.59 17.25 24.83
N ARG A 8 -18.88 17.57 24.96
CA ARG A 8 -19.97 16.77 24.42
C ARG A 8 -20.00 16.80 22.89
N THR A 9 -19.84 17.96 22.26
CA THR A 9 -19.84 18.06 20.80
C THR A 9 -18.64 17.31 20.18
N LEU A 10 -17.49 17.36 20.86
CA LEU A 10 -16.33 16.54 20.50
C LEU A 10 -16.61 15.05 20.65
N ALA A 11 -17.22 14.62 21.76
CA ALA A 11 -17.58 13.23 22.02
C ALA A 11 -18.58 12.68 20.98
N ASP A 12 -19.62 13.45 20.67
CA ASP A 12 -20.67 13.03 19.74
C ASP A 12 -20.16 12.87 18.29
N SER A 13 -19.04 13.51 17.93
CA SER A 13 -18.48 13.47 16.56
C SER A 13 -17.54 12.29 16.28
N TRP A 14 -17.20 11.48 17.29
CA TRP A 14 -16.19 10.41 17.16
C TRP A 14 -16.54 9.34 16.13
N ALA A 15 -17.80 8.93 16.05
CA ALA A 15 -18.24 7.92 15.08
C ALA A 15 -18.11 8.43 13.63
N LEU A 16 -18.47 9.69 13.38
CA LEU A 16 -18.32 10.33 12.07
C LEU A 16 -16.84 10.50 11.70
N LEU A 17 -16.00 10.85 12.68
CA LEU A 17 -14.55 10.99 12.48
C LEU A 17 -13.91 9.63 12.14
N ALA A 18 -14.30 8.56 12.84
CA ALA A 18 -13.84 7.20 12.54
C ALA A 18 -14.22 6.78 11.11
N LEU A 19 -15.47 6.99 10.70
CA LEU A 19 -15.93 6.66 9.34
C LEU A 19 -15.16 7.45 8.27
N THR A 20 -14.89 8.73 8.53
CA THR A 20 -14.10 9.58 7.64
C THR A 20 -12.65 9.09 7.53
N LEU A 21 -12.01 8.74 8.64
CA LEU A 21 -10.64 8.19 8.64
C LEU A 21 -10.57 6.85 7.92
N VAL A 22 -11.55 5.95 8.12
CA VAL A 22 -11.64 4.68 7.40
C VAL A 22 -11.78 4.93 5.90
N PHE A 23 -12.67 5.85 5.50
CA PHE A 23 -12.86 6.20 4.09
C PHE A 23 -11.56 6.71 3.45
N VAL A 24 -10.88 7.68 4.08
CA VAL A 24 -9.60 8.20 3.60
C VAL A 24 -8.53 7.10 3.58
N GLY A 25 -8.53 6.21 4.59
CA GLY A 25 -7.65 5.05 4.65
C GLY A 25 -7.83 4.12 3.45
N VAL A 26 -9.07 3.82 3.06
CA VAL A 26 -9.40 3.02 1.87
C VAL A 26 -8.96 3.74 0.59
N VAL A 27 -9.24 5.04 0.48
CA VAL A 27 -8.80 5.86 -0.67
C VAL A 27 -7.27 5.78 -0.81
N ILE A 28 -6.54 6.04 0.26
CA ILE A 28 -5.07 5.96 0.28
C ILE A 28 -4.60 4.53 -0.05
N PHE A 29 -5.28 3.49 0.44
CA PHE A 29 -4.94 2.11 0.16
C PHE A 29 -5.08 1.78 -1.33
N VAL A 30 -6.15 2.23 -1.99
CA VAL A 30 -6.36 2.04 -3.44
C VAL A 30 -5.31 2.78 -4.25
N PHE A 31 -4.95 4.01 -3.85
CA PHE A 31 -3.92 4.79 -4.53
C PHE A 31 -2.49 4.39 -4.13
N ARG A 32 -2.30 3.60 -3.07
CA ARG A 32 -0.99 3.09 -2.66
C ARG A 32 -0.46 2.19 -3.79
N PRO A 33 0.66 2.53 -4.44
CA PRO A 33 1.24 1.69 -5.49
C PRO A 33 1.96 0.50 -4.85
N SER A 34 1.24 -0.41 -4.20
CA SER A 34 1.85 -1.52 -3.43
C SER A 34 2.37 -2.66 -4.32
N GLY A 35 1.88 -2.79 -5.55
CA GLY A 35 2.20 -3.93 -6.42
C GLY A 35 2.99 -3.62 -7.70
N ARG A 36 3.19 -2.34 -8.08
CA ARG A 36 3.74 -2.00 -9.40
C ARG A 36 5.11 -2.60 -9.69
N ARG A 37 5.97 -2.76 -8.68
CA ARG A 37 7.29 -3.38 -8.86
C ARG A 37 7.20 -4.90 -9.08
N ALA A 38 6.45 -5.61 -8.25
CA ALA A 38 6.28 -7.06 -8.37
C ALA A 38 5.56 -7.46 -9.67
N GLN A 39 4.55 -6.69 -10.08
CA GLN A 39 3.83 -6.92 -11.33
C GLN A 39 4.71 -6.64 -12.56
N LYS A 40 5.55 -5.60 -12.49
CA LYS A 40 6.50 -5.28 -13.57
C LYS A 40 7.57 -6.37 -13.68
N ASP A 41 8.14 -6.81 -12.55
CA ASP A 41 9.17 -7.86 -12.52
C ASP A 41 8.63 -9.21 -13.04
N ALA A 42 7.38 -9.56 -12.71
CA ALA A 42 6.71 -10.74 -13.26
C ALA A 42 6.47 -10.63 -14.78
N ALA A 43 6.03 -9.47 -15.28
CA ALA A 43 5.83 -9.24 -16.70
C ALA A 43 7.16 -9.25 -17.49
N GLU A 44 8.23 -8.77 -16.87
CA GLU A 44 9.57 -8.69 -17.47
C GLU A 44 10.35 -10.03 -17.32
N SER A 45 9.83 -10.99 -16.54
CA SER A 45 10.48 -12.28 -16.28
C SER A 45 10.70 -13.14 -17.54
N ILE A 46 9.73 -13.18 -18.46
CA ILE A 46 9.86 -13.90 -19.73
C ILE A 46 10.87 -13.18 -20.63
N PHE A 47 10.82 -11.84 -20.63
CA PHE A 47 11.67 -11.02 -21.49
C PHE A 47 13.10 -10.79 -20.97
N ARG A 48 13.41 -11.31 -19.78
CA ARG A 48 14.66 -11.00 -19.05
C ARG A 48 15.92 -11.45 -19.79
N ASN A 49 15.80 -12.40 -20.70
CA ASN A 49 16.90 -13.06 -21.40
C ASN A 49 16.82 -12.91 -22.93
N GLU A 50 15.96 -12.01 -23.43
CA GLU A 50 15.74 -11.83 -24.88
C GLU A 50 16.93 -11.15 -25.57
N THR A 51 17.64 -10.27 -24.84
CA THR A 51 18.76 -9.50 -25.39
C THR A 51 20.09 -10.27 -25.30
N ARG A 52 20.27 -11.11 -24.27
CA ARG A 52 21.40 -12.03 -24.11
C ARG A 52 21.00 -13.24 -23.25
N PRO A 53 21.55 -14.43 -23.52
CA PRO A 53 21.39 -15.60 -22.67
C PRO A 53 21.87 -15.33 -21.24
N ALA A 54 21.36 -16.08 -20.26
CA ALA A 54 21.87 -16.02 -18.89
C ALA A 54 23.31 -16.52 -18.91
N GLU A 55 24.20 -15.85 -18.19
CA GLU A 55 25.53 -16.38 -17.92
C GLU A 55 25.37 -17.69 -17.12
N ASP A 56 26.00 -18.76 -17.61
CA ASP A 56 26.17 -20.00 -16.86
C ASP A 56 27.03 -19.68 -15.63
N LYS A 57 26.39 -19.38 -14.51
CA LYS A 57 27.10 -19.36 -13.22
C LYS A 57 27.47 -20.80 -12.89
N PRO A 58 28.76 -21.11 -12.67
CA PRO A 58 29.14 -22.40 -12.12
C PRO A 58 28.36 -22.56 -10.81
N LYS A 59 27.74 -23.73 -10.61
CA LYS A 59 27.19 -24.07 -9.30
C LYS A 59 28.38 -24.01 -8.34
N GLU A 60 28.33 -23.09 -7.37
CA GLU A 60 29.13 -23.25 -6.17
C GLU A 60 28.49 -24.42 -5.43
N ASP A 61 29.13 -25.57 -5.62
CA ASP A 61 28.82 -26.81 -4.97
C ASP A 61 29.19 -26.65 -3.48
N GLU A 62 28.19 -26.66 -2.59
CA GLU A 62 28.36 -26.82 -1.14
C GLU A 62 27.94 -28.24 -0.72
#